data_AF-A0A923MAP2-F1
#
_entry.id   AF-A0A923MAP2-F1
#
_cell.length_a   1.000
_cell.length_b   1.000
_cell.length_c   1.000
_cell.angle_alpha   90.00
_cell.angle_beta   90.00
_cell.angle_gamma   90.00
#
_symmetry.space_group_name_H-M   'P 1'
#
loop_
_entity.id
_entity.type
_entity.pdbx_description
1 polymer ?
#
loop_
_entity_poly.entity_id
_entity_poly.type
_entity_poly.pdbx_seq_one_letter_code
_entity_poly.pdbx_strand_id
1 'polypeptide(L)'
;MDEDIEALRREVQHLMAMNTAAYLAITSLVATHPNPQQLQLHLIASLEGILGSERIAKWPEDQKAIVRRVMETFQQIQPAGHIDPLASALGDRDPRSQP
;
A
#
# COMPACT_ATOMS: atom_id res chain seq x y z
N MET A 1 19.60 29.86 7.71
CA MET A 1 18.40 29.68 8.57
C MET A 1 17.15 29.52 7.71
N ASP A 2 16.73 30.51 6.92
CA ASP A 2 15.56 30.35 6.03
C ASP A 2 15.81 29.36 4.88
N GLU A 3 17.00 29.37 4.28
CA GLU A 3 17.37 28.39 3.24
C GLU A 3 17.42 26.95 3.77
N ASP A 4 17.88 26.76 5.01
CA ASP A 4 17.93 25.44 5.67
C ASP A 4 16.52 24.92 5.99
N ILE A 5 15.61 25.81 6.40
CA ILE A 5 14.20 25.49 6.65
C ILE A 5 13.50 25.11 5.34
N GLU A 6 13.75 25.84 4.24
CA GLU A 6 13.19 25.49 2.94
C GLU A 6 13.78 24.20 2.36
N ALA A 7 15.07 23.93 2.60
CA ALA A 7 15.68 22.66 2.23
C ALA A 7 15.05 21.49 2.98
N LEU A 8 14.88 21.61 4.30
CA LEU A 8 14.22 20.60 5.13
C LEU A 8 12.77 20.39 4.70
N ARG A 9 12.04 21.47 4.38
CA ARG A 9 10.65 21.36 3.90
C ARG A 9 10.57 20.58 2.60
N ARG A 10 11.46 20.85 1.64
CA ARG A 10 11.53 20.10 0.37
C ARG A 10 11.85 18.63 0.60
N GLU A 11 12.77 18.33 1.52
CA GLU A 11 13.13 16.95 1.85
C GLU A 11 11.94 16.20 2.48
N VAL A 12 11.23 16.82 3.43
CA VAL A 12 10.00 16.24 4.01
C VAL A 12 8.94 15.99 2.94
N GLN A 13 8.72 16.96 2.03
CA GLN A 13 7.78 16.79 0.92
C GLN A 13 8.18 15.63 0.00
N HIS A 14 9.48 15.47 -0.28
CA HIS A 14 9.99 14.38 -1.10
C HIS A 14 9.77 13.02 -0.41
N LEU A 15 10.09 12.92 0.88
CA LEU A 15 9.85 11.71 1.67
C LEU A 15 8.36 11.35 1.74
N MET A 16 7.49 12.34 1.90
CA MET A 16 6.04 12.14 1.84
C MET A 16 5.61 11.59 0.47
N ALA A 17 6.07 12.18 -0.62
CA ALA A 17 5.74 11.72 -1.97
C ALA A 17 6.23 10.29 -2.24
N MET A 18 7.46 9.96 -1.84
CA MET A 18 8.01 8.61 -1.95
C MET A 18 7.19 7.60 -1.14
N ASN A 19 6.82 7.95 0.10
CA ASN A 19 6.01 7.08 0.95
C ASN A 19 4.61 6.87 0.35
N THR A 20 3.98 7.92 -0.19
CA THR A 20 2.69 7.81 -0.89
C THR A 20 2.79 6.90 -2.11
N ALA A 21 3.84 7.03 -2.93
CA ALA A 21 4.04 6.18 -4.10
C ALA A 21 4.27 4.72 -3.71
N ALA A 22 5.12 4.46 -2.71
CA ALA A 22 5.36 3.11 -2.20
C ALA A 22 4.07 2.49 -1.64
N TYR A 23 3.29 3.28 -0.92
CA TYR A 23 2.02 2.84 -0.36
C TYR A 23 1.02 2.43 -1.44
N LEU A 24 0.86 3.25 -2.49
CA LEU A 24 0.00 2.93 -3.64
C LEU A 24 0.47 1.66 -4.37
N ALA A 25 1.77 1.48 -4.54
CA ALA A 25 2.33 0.30 -5.18
C ALA A 25 2.02 -0.97 -4.38
N ILE A 26 2.22 -0.93 -3.06
CA ILE A 26 1.94 -2.08 -2.19
C ILE A 26 0.45 -2.39 -2.15
N THR A 27 -0.41 -1.37 -2.03
CA THR A 27 -1.86 -1.61 -1.99
C THR A 27 -2.38 -2.20 -3.29
N SER A 28 -1.89 -1.70 -4.43
CA SER A 28 -2.17 -2.28 -5.75
C SER A 28 -1.69 -3.73 -5.84
N LEU A 29 -0.48 -4.02 -5.38
CA LEU A 29 0.08 -5.37 -5.38
C LEU A 29 -0.80 -6.33 -4.57
N VAL A 30 -1.22 -5.93 -3.37
CA VAL A 30 -2.13 -6.73 -2.53
C VAL A 30 -3.45 -6.98 -3.26
N ALA A 31 -4.04 -5.94 -3.86
CA ALA A 31 -5.32 -6.06 -4.55
C ALA A 31 -5.25 -6.97 -5.78
N THR A 32 -4.14 -6.98 -6.52
CA THR A 32 -3.98 -7.76 -7.77
C THR A 32 -3.25 -9.09 -7.57
N HIS A 33 -2.85 -9.45 -6.34
CA HIS A 33 -2.11 -10.69 -6.09
C HIS A 33 -2.98 -11.92 -6.39
N PRO A 34 -2.42 -13.03 -6.91
CA PRO A 34 -3.18 -14.26 -7.15
C PRO A 34 -3.86 -14.83 -5.89
N ASN A 35 -3.28 -14.58 -4.72
CA ASN A 35 -3.86 -14.91 -3.42
C ASN A 35 -3.79 -13.67 -2.50
N PRO A 36 -4.72 -12.72 -2.62
CA PRO A 36 -4.64 -11.42 -1.98
C PRO A 36 -4.72 -11.54 -0.45
N GLN A 37 -5.55 -12.46 0.07
CA GLN A 37 -5.67 -12.71 1.51
C GLN A 37 -4.35 -13.24 2.11
N GLN A 38 -3.65 -14.13 1.41
CA GLN A 38 -2.38 -14.66 1.89
C GLN A 38 -1.29 -13.59 1.93
N LEU A 39 -1.18 -12.76 0.88
CA LEU A 39 -0.21 -11.66 0.87
C LEU A 39 -0.54 -10.62 1.95
N GLN A 40 -1.81 -10.27 2.11
CA GLN A 40 -2.29 -9.37 3.15
C GLN A 40 -1.91 -9.87 4.55
N LEU A 41 -2.19 -11.14 4.87
CA LEU A 41 -1.81 -11.75 6.15
C LEU A 41 -0.29 -11.76 6.37
N HIS A 42 0.50 -12.05 5.33
CA HIS A 42 1.95 -12.03 5.41
C HIS A 42 2.50 -10.64 5.74
N LEU A 43 1.96 -9.59 5.11
CA LEU A 43 2.34 -8.20 5.37
C LEU A 43 1.96 -7.77 6.79
N ILE A 44 0.74 -8.11 7.24
CA ILE A 44 0.27 -7.83 8.60
C ILE A 44 1.17 -8.51 9.64
N ALA A 45 1.41 -9.82 9.49
CA ALA A 45 2.25 -10.58 10.42
C ALA A 45 3.69 -10.05 10.48
N SER A 46 4.23 -9.62 9.33
CA SER A 46 5.56 -9.01 9.26
C SER A 46 5.61 -7.67 10.02
N LEU A 47 4.59 -6.83 9.88
CA LEU A 47 4.49 -5.56 10.60
C LEU A 47 4.24 -5.76 12.10
N GLU A 48 3.45 -6.75 12.49
CA GLU A 48 3.28 -7.13 13.90
C GLU A 48 4.57 -7.61 14.53
N GLY A 49 5.32 -8.48 13.84
CA GLY A 49 6.63 -8.94 14.32
C GLY A 49 7.63 -7.80 14.50
N ILE A 50 7.60 -6.83 13.60
CA ILE A 50 8.38 -5.58 13.68
C ILE A 50 7.96 -4.76 14.90
N LEU A 51 6.65 -4.51 15.09
CA LEU A 51 6.12 -3.74 16.23
C LEU A 51 6.38 -4.42 17.58
N GLY A 52 6.36 -5.74 17.63
CA GLY A 52 6.67 -6.54 18.82
C GLY A 52 8.17 -6.70 19.09
N SER A 53 9.04 -6.28 18.17
CA SER A 53 10.48 -6.44 18.32
C SER A 53 11.10 -5.42 19.28
N GLU A 54 12.13 -5.84 20.03
CA GLU A 54 12.89 -4.95 20.92
C GLU A 54 13.54 -3.77 20.18
N ARG A 55 13.80 -3.93 18.88
CA ARG A 55 14.40 -2.90 18.02
C ARG A 55 13.50 -1.66 17.89
N ILE A 56 12.19 -1.85 17.97
CA ILE A 56 11.18 -0.80 17.77
C ILE A 56 10.48 -0.44 19.08
N ALA A 57 10.72 -1.18 20.16
CA ALA A 57 10.26 -0.83 21.50
C ALA A 57 10.62 0.62 21.90
N LYS A 58 11.79 1.10 21.44
CA LYS A 58 12.32 2.46 21.70
C LYS A 58 11.73 3.55 20.80
N TRP A 59 10.94 3.21 19.79
CA TRP A 59 10.31 4.21 18.94
C TRP A 59 9.26 5.00 19.72
N PRO A 60 9.12 6.31 19.46
CA PRO A 60 7.99 7.09 19.96
C PRO A 60 6.65 6.45 19.58
N GLU A 61 5.65 6.58 20.45
CA GLU A 61 4.32 6.00 20.20
C GLU A 61 3.69 6.53 18.90
N ASP A 62 3.95 7.79 18.53
CA ASP A 62 3.49 8.36 17.26
C ASP A 62 4.02 7.59 16.05
N GLN A 63 5.28 7.14 16.09
CA GLN A 63 5.87 6.34 15.00
C GLN A 63 5.25 4.94 14.95
N LYS A 64 4.97 4.33 16.11
CA LYS A 64 4.26 3.05 16.17
C LYS A 64 2.82 3.18 15.66
N ALA A 65 2.15 4.29 15.95
CA ALA A 65 0.81 4.58 15.47
C ALA A 65 0.76 4.68 13.93
N ILE A 66 1.79 5.25 13.29
CA ILE A 66 1.90 5.25 11.82
C ILE A 66 1.94 3.82 11.27
N VAL A 67 2.76 2.94 11.84
CA VAL A 67 2.86 1.55 11.40
C VAL A 67 1.54 0.80 11.60
N ARG A 68 0.87 0.99 12.74
CA ARG A 68 -0.47 0.41 13.00
C ARG A 68 -1.49 0.86 11.95
N ARG A 69 -1.49 2.14 11.57
CA ARG A 69 -2.39 2.67 10.53
C ARG A 69 -2.12 2.04 9.15
N VAL A 70 -0.87 1.74 8.82
CA VAL A 70 -0.52 1.01 7.59
C VAL A 70 -1.10 -0.42 7.64
N MET A 71 -0.96 -1.12 8.77
CA MET A 71 -1.55 -2.45 8.94
C MET A 71 -3.08 -2.44 8.80
N GLU A 72 -3.76 -1.49 9.47
CA GLU A 72 -5.21 -1.31 9.38
C GLU A 72 -5.65 -1.09 7.94
N THR A 73 -4.87 -0.37 7.14
CA THR A 73 -5.22 -0.18 5.73
C THR A 73 -5.02 -1.45 4.93
N PHE A 74 -3.94 -2.21 5.15
CA PHE A 74 -3.79 -3.51 4.50
C PHE A 74 -4.99 -4.41 4.80
N GLN A 75 -5.50 -4.41 6.03
CA GLN A 75 -6.71 -5.16 6.42
C GLN A 75 -7.98 -4.76 5.62
N GLN A 76 -8.03 -3.53 5.12
CA GLN A 76 -9.19 -3.00 4.38
C GLN A 76 -9.11 -3.22 2.86
N ILE A 77 -7.94 -3.58 2.32
CA ILE A 77 -7.77 -3.78 0.88
C ILE A 77 -8.67 -4.93 0.42
N GLN A 78 -9.54 -4.63 -0.54
CA GLN A 78 -10.33 -5.63 -1.24
C GLN A 78 -9.57 -6.12 -2.47
N PRO A 79 -9.70 -7.42 -2.82
CA PRO A 79 -9.21 -7.92 -4.10
C PRO A 79 -9.75 -7.06 -5.25
N ALA A 80 -8.87 -6.71 -6.19
CA ALA A 80 -9.29 -6.02 -7.39
C ALA A 80 -10.24 -6.95 -8.17
N GLY A 81 -11.34 -6.37 -8.69
CA GLY A 81 -12.18 -7.07 -9.65
C GLY A 81 -11.37 -7.49 -10.88
N HIS A 82 -11.86 -8.50 -11.60
CA HIS A 82 -11.24 -8.88 -12.86
C HIS A 82 -11.31 -7.70 -13.83
N ILE A 83 -10.15 -7.16 -14.20
CA ILE A 83 -10.04 -6.20 -15.29
C ILE A 83 -9.92 -7.04 -16.56
N ASP A 84 -10.97 -7.07 -17.38
CA ASP A 84 -10.86 -7.58 -18.74
C ASP A 84 -10.32 -6.44 -19.64
N PRO A 85 -9.05 -6.47 -20.05
CA PRO A 85 -8.46 -5.41 -20.87
C PRO A 85 -9.08 -5.35 -22.26
N LEU A 86 -9.73 -6.43 -22.71
CA LEU A 86 -10.39 -6.51 -24.01
C LEU A 86 -11.86 -6.13 -23.95
N ALA A 87 -12.49 -6.09 -22.78
CA ALA A 87 -13.90 -5.71 -22.68
C ALA A 87 -14.17 -4.28 -23.20
N SER A 88 -13.26 -3.34 -22.93
CA SER A 88 -13.36 -1.97 -23.46
C SER A 88 -13.01 -1.86 -24.95
N ALA A 89 -12.17 -2.76 -25.46
CA ALA A 89 -11.72 -2.75 -26.86
C ALA A 89 -12.67 -3.50 -27.81
N LEU A 90 -13.32 -4.56 -27.31
CA LEU A 90 -14.21 -5.42 -28.10
C LEU A 90 -15.67 -4.98 -28.02
N GLY A 91 -16.12 -4.42 -26.89
CA GLY A 91 -17.50 -3.96 -26.71
C GLY A 91 -18.52 -5.01 -27.15
N ASP A 92 -19.49 -4.62 -27.97
CA ASP A 92 -20.55 -5.51 -28.50
C ASP A 92 -20.03 -6.60 -29.47
N ARG A 93 -18.76 -6.57 -29.85
CA ARG A 93 -18.13 -7.57 -30.74
C ARG A 93 -17.41 -8.67 -29.99
N ASP A 94 -17.51 -8.73 -28.66
CA ASP A 94 -16.88 -9.79 -27.89
C ASP A 94 -17.53 -11.16 -28.20
N PRO A 95 -16.82 -12.08 -28.88
CA PRO A 95 -17.38 -13.39 -29.24
C PRO A 95 -17.57 -14.29 -28.02
N ARG A 96 -17.01 -13.96 -26.86
CA ARG A 96 -17.19 -14.69 -25.60
C ARG A 96 -18.53 -14.38 -24.92
N SER A 97 -19.23 -13.34 -25.37
CA SER A 97 -20.50 -12.89 -24.80
C SER A 97 -21.73 -13.47 -25.51
N GLN A 98 -21.54 -14.22 -26.60
CA GLN A 98 -22.64 -14.88 -27.31
C GLN A 98 -22.92 -16.26 -26.69
N PRO A 99 -24.21 -16.62 -26.47
CA PRO A 99 -24.63 -17.82 -25.76
C PRO A 99 -24.31 -19.13 -26.48
#